data_AF-A0AAD8NWE3-F1
#
_entry.id   AF-A0AAD8NWE3-F1
#
_cell.length_a   1.000
_cell.length_b   1.000
_cell.length_c   1.000
_cell.angle_alpha   90.00
_cell.angle_beta   90.00
_cell.angle_gamma   90.00
#
_symmetry.space_group_name_H-M   'P 1'
#
loop_
_entity.id
_entity.type
_entity.pdbx_description
1 polymer ?
#
loop_
_entity_poly.entity_id
_entity_poly.type
_entity_poly.pdbx_seq_one_letter_code
_entity_poly.pdbx_strand_id
1 'polypeptide(L)'
;MGTYLSTPKTDKLSEDGENERVRYGLSSMQGWRATMEDAHAAVPDLDNTTSFFGVYDGHGGKVVAKFCAKYLHRQVVKHEAYSSGDIETSVQKSFIRMDEMMRGQRGWRELSSLGDKFNKFTGAIEGLIWSPRGGAKQEVDDWAFEEGPHSDFTGPTSGCTACVAIMRNNQLIVANAGDSRCVISRKREAYNLSRDHKPVLDIERDRILRAGGFIHAGRVNGSLNLTRAIGDMEFKQNKFLSPEKQMVTADPDVNTLELCADDDFIVLACDGIWDCMSSQQLVDFIHEQLKAENKLSTICERVFDKCLAPSTSTGEGCDNMTMILVQFKKPIQPGASAEEPDDKLKTAANESS
;
A
#
# COMPACT_ATOMS: atom_id res chain seq x y z
N MET A 1 10.97 15.06 12.69
CA MET A 1 11.96 14.17 12.03
C MET A 1 12.67 13.42 13.13
N GLY A 2 12.70 12.09 13.04
CA GLY A 2 13.35 11.24 14.03
C GLY A 2 14.86 11.43 14.06
N THR A 3 15.51 10.84 15.05
CA THR A 3 16.97 10.89 15.20
C THR A 3 17.66 10.11 14.08
N TYR A 4 18.63 10.71 13.42
CA TYR A 4 19.51 10.00 12.48
C TYR A 4 20.57 9.20 13.22
N LEU A 5 20.98 8.08 12.62
CA LEU A 5 22.12 7.27 13.05
C LEU A 5 23.45 7.97 12.72
N SER A 6 24.54 7.53 13.36
CA SER A 6 25.90 7.95 13.02
C SER A 6 26.35 7.41 11.65
N THR A 7 25.81 6.26 11.25
CA THR A 7 26.05 5.60 9.95
C THR A 7 24.75 4.94 9.50
N PRO A 8 24.44 4.92 8.19
CA PRO A 8 23.22 4.30 7.71
C PRO A 8 23.30 2.77 7.85
N LYS A 9 22.16 2.13 8.08
CA LYS A 9 22.01 0.68 7.92
C LYS A 9 21.65 0.37 6.48
N THR A 10 22.59 -0.24 5.76
CA THR A 10 22.48 -0.49 4.31
C THR A 10 22.12 -1.92 3.96
N ASP A 11 21.83 -2.76 4.95
CA ASP A 11 21.29 -4.10 4.71
C ASP A 11 19.94 -3.98 4.02
N LYS A 12 19.75 -4.81 2.98
CA LYS A 12 18.55 -4.81 2.15
C LYS A 12 17.80 -6.11 2.32
N LEU A 13 16.48 -6.02 2.50
CA LEU A 13 15.59 -7.17 2.54
C LEU A 13 14.83 -7.24 1.22
N SER A 14 15.17 -8.24 0.41
CA SER A 14 14.74 -8.33 -0.98
C SER A 14 13.99 -9.63 -1.26
N GLU A 15 12.93 -9.55 -2.06
CA GLU A 15 12.15 -10.69 -2.52
C GLU A 15 11.79 -10.53 -4.00
N ASP A 16 11.83 -11.63 -4.75
CA ASP A 16 11.26 -11.73 -6.10
C ASP A 16 10.17 -12.80 -6.09
N GLY A 17 9.15 -12.61 -6.92
CA GLY A 17 8.14 -13.62 -7.17
C GLY A 17 7.39 -13.37 -8.47
N GLU A 18 6.54 -14.31 -8.86
CA GLU A 18 5.77 -14.22 -10.09
C GLU A 18 4.53 -15.11 -10.05
N ASN A 19 3.57 -14.81 -10.92
CA ASN A 19 2.47 -15.69 -11.30
C ASN A 19 2.28 -15.62 -12.83
N GLU A 20 1.15 -16.10 -13.35
CA GLU A 20 0.88 -16.10 -14.80
C GLU A 20 0.78 -14.69 -15.43
N ARG A 21 0.49 -13.66 -14.63
CA ARG A 21 0.21 -12.29 -15.12
C ARG A 21 1.36 -11.31 -14.91
N VAL A 22 2.08 -11.44 -13.81
CA VAL A 22 3.14 -10.51 -13.40
C VAL A 22 4.34 -11.25 -12.84
N ARG A 23 5.50 -10.60 -12.93
CA ARG A 23 6.62 -10.84 -12.02
C ARG A 23 6.88 -9.57 -11.22
N TYR A 24 7.33 -9.71 -9.99
CA TYR A 24 7.66 -8.58 -9.14
C TYR A 24 9.00 -8.79 -8.47
N GLY A 25 9.61 -7.68 -8.09
CA GLY A 25 10.70 -7.62 -7.14
C GLY A 25 10.44 -6.50 -6.16
N LEU A 26 10.78 -6.73 -4.91
CA LEU A 26 10.70 -5.73 -3.87
C LEU A 26 11.99 -5.70 -3.09
N SER A 27 12.27 -4.55 -2.49
CA SER A 27 13.34 -4.41 -1.52
C SER A 27 12.93 -3.41 -0.45
N SER A 28 13.53 -3.52 0.74
CA SER A 28 13.46 -2.48 1.76
C SER A 28 14.80 -2.27 2.49
N MET A 29 15.07 -1.05 2.93
CA MET A 29 16.31 -0.64 3.58
C MET A 29 16.03 0.44 4.64
N GLN A 30 16.62 0.30 5.84
CA GLN A 30 16.40 1.25 6.94
C GLN A 30 17.09 2.60 6.70
N GLY A 31 18.29 2.60 6.10
CA GLY A 31 19.02 3.83 5.81
C GLY A 31 19.45 4.57 7.09
N TRP A 32 19.28 5.89 7.11
CA TRP A 32 19.79 6.75 8.19
C TRP A 32 18.86 6.87 9.40
N ARG A 33 17.60 6.42 9.32
CA ARG A 33 16.65 6.49 10.43
C ARG A 33 17.03 5.51 11.54
N ALA A 34 16.69 5.84 12.79
CA ALA A 34 16.93 4.96 13.94
C ALA A 34 16.15 3.63 13.86
N THR A 35 14.96 3.66 13.25
CA THR A 35 14.05 2.52 13.12
C THR A 35 13.63 2.33 11.67
N MET A 36 13.29 1.09 11.32
CA MET A 36 12.57 0.76 10.08
C MET A 36 11.07 0.73 10.37
N GLU A 37 10.35 1.74 9.86
CA GLU A 37 8.92 1.92 10.08
C GLU A 37 8.05 1.45 8.90
N ASP A 38 8.63 1.36 7.70
CA ASP A 38 7.93 0.84 6.53
C ASP A 38 7.54 -0.64 6.67
N ALA A 39 6.49 -0.99 5.94
CA ALA A 39 6.10 -2.35 5.63
C ALA A 39 5.61 -2.45 4.17
N HIS A 40 5.43 -3.67 3.68
CA HIS A 40 4.88 -3.92 2.36
C HIS A 40 4.04 -5.19 2.34
N ALA A 41 3.25 -5.36 1.28
CA ALA A 41 2.56 -6.61 0.97
C ALA A 41 2.68 -6.89 -0.53
N ALA A 42 3.13 -8.09 -0.90
CA ALA A 42 3.12 -8.59 -2.26
C ALA A 42 2.38 -9.94 -2.30
N VAL A 43 1.20 -9.93 -2.91
CA VAL A 43 0.30 -11.09 -2.99
C VAL A 43 -0.08 -11.29 -4.45
N PRO A 44 0.76 -12.00 -5.25
CA PRO A 44 0.50 -12.22 -6.67
C PRO A 44 -0.83 -12.94 -6.92
N ASP A 45 -1.16 -13.92 -6.08
CA ASP A 45 -2.40 -14.69 -6.18
C ASP A 45 -3.27 -14.39 -4.96
N LEU A 46 -3.89 -13.19 -4.97
CA LEU A 46 -4.90 -12.82 -3.98
C LEU A 46 -6.15 -13.69 -4.14
N ASP A 47 -6.51 -13.91 -5.41
CA ASP A 47 -7.39 -14.98 -5.87
C ASP A 47 -6.93 -15.43 -7.27
N ASN A 48 -7.73 -16.26 -7.94
CA ASN A 48 -7.39 -16.79 -9.27
C ASN A 48 -7.17 -15.72 -10.34
N THR A 49 -7.73 -14.52 -10.17
CA THR A 49 -7.76 -13.42 -11.15
C THR A 49 -7.06 -12.15 -10.69
N THR A 50 -6.74 -12.06 -9.39
CA THR A 50 -6.37 -10.81 -8.74
C THR A 50 -4.99 -10.89 -8.10
N SER A 51 -4.18 -9.85 -8.32
CA SER A 51 -2.90 -9.61 -7.65
C SER A 51 -2.98 -8.33 -6.81
N PHE A 52 -2.31 -8.30 -5.66
CA PHE A 52 -2.28 -7.16 -4.76
C PHE A 52 -0.84 -6.81 -4.38
N PHE A 53 -0.50 -5.53 -4.47
CA PHE A 53 0.77 -4.98 -4.01
C PHE A 53 0.51 -3.72 -3.18
N GLY A 54 1.25 -3.53 -2.09
CA GLY A 54 1.08 -2.36 -1.23
C GLY A 54 2.37 -1.97 -0.52
N VAL A 55 2.65 -0.67 -0.48
CA VAL A 55 3.71 -0.04 0.32
C VAL A 55 3.08 0.81 1.41
N TYR A 56 3.60 0.67 2.63
CA TYR A 56 3.09 1.35 3.82
C TYR A 56 4.25 2.03 4.52
N ASP A 57 4.31 3.35 4.46
CA ASP A 57 5.33 4.14 5.15
C ASP A 57 4.82 4.51 6.54
N GLY A 58 5.46 3.97 7.59
CA GLY A 58 5.03 4.13 8.97
C GLY A 58 5.62 5.38 9.61
N HIS A 59 4.86 6.05 10.48
CA HIS A 59 5.36 7.18 11.24
C HIS A 59 4.89 7.15 12.70
N GLY A 60 5.79 7.52 13.61
CA GLY A 60 5.53 7.46 15.05
C GLY A 60 5.46 6.02 15.59
N GLY A 61 5.90 5.05 14.78
CA GLY A 61 5.88 3.63 15.09
C GLY A 61 5.52 2.77 13.87
N LYS A 62 6.22 1.66 13.68
CA LYS A 62 6.01 0.69 12.58
C LYS A 62 4.74 -0.17 12.66
N VAL A 63 4.03 -0.11 13.78
CA VAL A 63 2.98 -1.12 14.10
C VAL A 63 1.79 -0.99 13.16
N VAL A 64 1.39 0.24 12.80
CA VAL A 64 0.26 0.48 11.89
C VAL A 64 0.59 0.05 10.45
N ALA A 65 1.80 0.35 9.97
CA ALA A 65 2.28 -0.13 8.66
C ALA A 65 2.22 -1.66 8.57
N LYS A 66 2.68 -2.36 9.62
CA LYS A 66 2.61 -3.83 9.70
C LYS A 66 1.19 -4.37 9.77
N PHE A 67 0.31 -3.69 10.50
CA PHE A 67 -1.10 -4.04 10.57
C PHE A 67 -1.74 -3.95 9.18
N CYS A 68 -1.45 -2.88 8.42
CA CYS A 68 -1.89 -2.70 7.04
C CYS A 68 -1.37 -3.79 6.11
N ALA A 69 -0.06 -4.07 6.14
CA ALA A 69 0.56 -5.15 5.38
C ALA A 69 -0.10 -6.52 5.62
N LYS A 70 -0.48 -6.79 6.88
CA LYS A 70 -1.10 -8.06 7.28
C LYS A 70 -2.57 -8.19 6.87
N TYR A 71 -3.36 -7.12 6.95
CA TYR A 71 -4.82 -7.23 6.92
C TYR A 71 -5.50 -6.51 5.74
N LEU A 72 -4.91 -5.47 5.14
CA LEU A 72 -5.62 -4.63 4.18
C LEU A 72 -6.12 -5.42 2.96
N HIS A 73 -5.24 -6.20 2.32
CA HIS A 73 -5.59 -7.08 1.20
C HIS A 73 -6.68 -8.10 1.55
N ARG A 74 -6.76 -8.54 2.81
CA ARG A 74 -7.80 -9.47 3.27
C ARG A 74 -9.15 -8.77 3.43
N GLN A 75 -9.16 -7.53 3.91
CA GLN A 75 -10.39 -6.75 4.00
C GLN A 75 -10.94 -6.41 2.62
N VAL A 76 -10.05 -6.15 1.64
CA VAL A 76 -10.45 -5.96 0.23
C VAL A 76 -11.24 -7.17 -0.26
N VAL A 77 -10.72 -8.39 -0.11
CA VAL A 77 -11.42 -9.60 -0.57
C VAL A 77 -12.70 -9.86 0.22
N LYS A 78 -12.71 -9.55 1.53
CA LYS A 78 -13.84 -9.80 2.42
C LYS A 78 -15.03 -8.87 2.17
N HIS A 79 -14.80 -7.66 1.68
CA HIS A 79 -15.86 -6.67 1.48
C HIS A 79 -16.86 -7.12 0.41
N GLU A 80 -18.15 -6.89 0.62
CA GLU A 80 -19.23 -7.34 -0.29
C GLU A 80 -19.07 -6.79 -1.72
N ALA A 81 -18.65 -5.53 -1.85
CA ALA A 81 -18.38 -4.89 -3.14
C ALA A 81 -17.34 -5.66 -4.00
N TYR A 82 -16.37 -6.33 -3.37
CA TYR A 82 -15.38 -7.15 -4.08
C TYR A 82 -16.03 -8.32 -4.81
N SER A 83 -16.98 -8.97 -4.13
CA SER A 83 -17.74 -10.11 -4.65
C SER A 83 -18.64 -9.72 -5.81
N SER A 84 -19.13 -8.47 -5.83
CA SER A 84 -19.91 -7.93 -6.96
C SER A 84 -19.06 -7.33 -8.08
N GLY A 85 -17.72 -7.41 -7.99
CA GLY A 85 -16.81 -6.88 -9.01
C GLY A 85 -16.40 -5.41 -8.81
N ASP A 86 -16.96 -4.71 -7.83
CA ASP A 86 -16.66 -3.32 -7.50
C ASP A 86 -15.44 -3.23 -6.57
N ILE A 87 -14.27 -3.34 -7.19
CA ILE A 87 -12.98 -3.30 -6.49
C ILE A 87 -12.69 -1.91 -5.92
N GLU A 88 -13.12 -0.83 -6.59
CA GLU A 88 -12.91 0.55 -6.16
C GLU A 88 -13.57 0.82 -4.80
N THR A 89 -14.87 0.51 -4.69
CA THR A 89 -15.59 0.66 -3.43
C THR A 89 -14.99 -0.27 -2.36
N SER A 90 -14.66 -1.52 -2.72
CA SER A 90 -14.06 -2.46 -1.79
C SER A 90 -12.76 -1.93 -1.17
N VAL A 91 -11.83 -1.44 -2.00
CA VAL A 91 -10.53 -0.94 -1.51
C VAL A 91 -10.72 0.34 -0.70
N GLN A 92 -11.58 1.26 -1.14
CA GLN A 92 -11.87 2.50 -0.41
C GLN A 92 -12.41 2.20 1.00
N LYS A 93 -13.41 1.31 1.10
CA LYS A 93 -13.99 0.92 2.39
C LYS A 93 -13.02 0.12 3.25
N SER A 94 -12.12 -0.65 2.63
CA SER A 94 -11.11 -1.41 3.35
C SER A 94 -10.11 -0.51 4.08
N PHE A 95 -9.73 0.64 3.51
CA PHE A 95 -8.84 1.60 4.20
C PHE A 95 -9.48 2.15 5.49
N ILE A 96 -10.73 2.59 5.41
CA ILE A 96 -11.49 3.07 6.58
C ILE A 96 -11.67 1.92 7.60
N ARG A 97 -11.91 0.70 7.09
CA ARG A 97 -12.05 -0.49 7.93
C ARG A 97 -10.78 -0.78 8.73
N MET A 98 -9.59 -0.48 8.22
CA MET A 98 -8.35 -0.64 8.98
C MET A 98 -8.33 0.22 10.26
N ASP A 99 -8.77 1.48 10.18
CA ASP A 99 -8.89 2.35 11.35
C ASP A 99 -9.86 1.77 12.38
N GLU A 100 -11.01 1.28 11.94
CA GLU A 100 -12.00 0.66 12.83
C GLU A 100 -11.44 -0.59 13.52
N MET A 101 -10.75 -1.45 12.77
CA MET A 101 -10.18 -2.69 13.28
C MET A 101 -9.13 -2.45 14.37
N MET A 102 -8.44 -1.32 14.31
CA MET A 102 -7.41 -0.94 15.28
C MET A 102 -7.97 -0.34 16.59
N ARG A 103 -9.29 -0.22 16.74
CA ARG A 103 -9.94 0.28 17.95
C ARG A 103 -10.35 -0.86 18.90
N GLY A 104 -10.60 -0.49 20.16
CA GLY A 104 -11.08 -1.38 21.20
C GLY A 104 -10.09 -2.49 21.60
N GLN A 105 -10.58 -3.42 22.42
CA GLN A 105 -9.76 -4.46 23.06
C GLN A 105 -8.99 -5.30 22.05
N ARG A 106 -9.65 -5.70 20.96
CA ARG A 106 -9.07 -6.54 19.93
C ARG A 106 -8.00 -5.82 19.13
N GLY A 107 -8.29 -4.60 18.68
CA GLY A 107 -7.33 -3.76 17.97
C GLY A 107 -6.08 -3.51 18.81
N TRP A 108 -6.27 -3.14 20.09
CA TRP A 108 -5.16 -2.95 21.03
C TRP A 108 -4.28 -4.20 21.18
N ARG A 109 -4.90 -5.38 21.34
CA ARG A 109 -4.17 -6.65 21.50
C ARG A 109 -3.36 -6.99 20.26
N GLU A 110 -3.95 -6.84 19.08
CA GLU A 110 -3.24 -7.16 17.83
C GLU A 110 -2.08 -6.21 17.59
N LEU A 111 -2.28 -4.90 17.79
CA LEU A 111 -1.20 -3.90 17.69
C LEU A 111 -0.08 -4.18 18.70
N SER A 112 -0.43 -4.52 19.95
CA SER A 112 0.56 -4.88 20.98
C SER A 112 1.35 -6.14 20.60
N SER A 113 0.67 -7.17 20.10
CA SER A 113 1.30 -8.41 19.60
C SER A 113 2.25 -8.15 18.43
N LEU A 114 1.87 -7.28 17.49
CA LEU A 114 2.72 -6.86 16.37
C LEU A 114 3.95 -6.05 16.83
N GLY A 115 3.79 -5.25 17.89
CA GLY A 115 4.90 -4.56 18.56
C GLY A 115 5.86 -5.51 19.27
N ASP A 116 5.34 -6.43 20.08
CA ASP A 116 6.11 -7.34 20.95
C ASP A 116 6.85 -8.45 20.20
N LYS A 117 6.20 -9.05 19.18
CA LYS A 117 6.86 -10.06 18.33
C LYS A 117 8.13 -9.51 17.70
N PHE A 118 8.19 -8.20 17.49
CA PHE A 118 9.39 -7.56 16.97
C PHE A 118 10.48 -7.40 18.03
N ASN A 119 10.15 -6.96 19.25
CA ASN A 119 11.15 -6.81 20.32
C ASN A 119 11.85 -8.14 20.63
N LYS A 120 11.15 -9.28 20.53
CA LYS A 120 11.74 -10.62 20.70
C LYS A 120 12.58 -11.10 19.50
N PHE A 121 12.32 -10.62 18.28
CA PHE A 121 13.05 -11.02 17.06
C PHE A 121 14.28 -10.15 16.76
N THR A 122 14.48 -9.03 17.48
CA THR A 122 15.69 -8.20 17.36
C THR A 122 17.01 -8.93 17.69
N GLY A 123 16.95 -10.17 18.19
CA GLY A 123 18.11 -11.05 18.40
C GLY A 123 18.40 -12.07 17.28
N ALA A 124 17.53 -12.23 16.28
CA ALA A 124 17.74 -13.17 15.16
C ALA A 124 16.96 -12.74 13.91
N ILE A 125 17.68 -12.26 12.89
CA ILE A 125 17.32 -12.12 11.46
C ILE A 125 15.86 -11.66 11.16
N GLU A 126 15.72 -10.37 10.80
CA GLU A 126 14.48 -9.64 10.44
C GLU A 126 13.75 -10.11 9.15
N GLY A 127 14.10 -11.26 8.58
CA GLY A 127 13.80 -11.61 7.18
C GLY A 127 12.56 -12.50 6.91
N LEU A 128 11.59 -12.60 7.82
CA LEU A 128 10.44 -13.49 7.60
C LEU A 128 9.11 -12.88 8.04
N ILE A 129 8.73 -11.76 7.45
CA ILE A 129 7.35 -11.27 7.54
C ILE A 129 6.67 -11.44 6.17
N TRP A 130 6.25 -12.70 5.96
CA TRP A 130 5.09 -13.11 5.16
C TRP A 130 5.17 -13.01 3.63
N SER A 131 5.86 -13.96 3.00
CA SER A 131 5.41 -14.53 1.72
C SER A 131 4.54 -15.75 2.05
N PRO A 132 3.24 -15.80 1.71
CA PRO A 132 2.43 -16.99 1.93
C PRO A 132 2.83 -18.07 0.91
N ARG A 133 3.95 -18.76 1.15
CA ARG A 133 4.22 -20.04 0.47
C ARG A 133 3.37 -21.12 1.12
N GLY A 134 2.18 -21.32 0.56
CA GLY A 134 1.39 -22.56 0.73
C GLY A 134 0.34 -22.55 1.84
N GLY A 135 -0.93 -22.62 1.42
CA GLY A 135 -1.94 -23.48 2.06
C GLY A 135 -2.36 -23.21 3.50
N ALA A 136 -2.33 -21.98 4.00
CA ALA A 136 -3.01 -21.67 5.26
C ALA A 136 -4.54 -21.67 5.01
N LYS A 137 -5.25 -22.63 5.61
CA LYS A 137 -6.72 -22.60 5.70
C LYS A 137 -7.12 -21.21 6.18
N GLN A 138 -7.87 -20.50 5.35
CA GLN A 138 -8.41 -19.18 5.61
C GLN A 138 -9.49 -19.35 6.69
N GLU A 139 -9.10 -19.43 7.97
CA GLU A 139 -10.05 -19.26 9.06
C GLU A 139 -10.71 -17.89 8.85
N VAL A 140 -12.03 -17.90 8.69
CA VAL A 140 -12.83 -16.70 8.49
C VAL A 140 -12.80 -15.94 9.81
N ASP A 141 -11.84 -15.02 9.92
CA ASP A 141 -11.72 -14.15 11.07
C ASP A 141 -12.75 -13.01 10.96
N ASP A 142 -13.80 -13.07 11.78
CA ASP A 142 -14.90 -12.12 11.73
C ASP A 142 -14.64 -10.76 12.38
N TRP A 143 -13.44 -10.55 12.95
CA TRP A 143 -13.07 -9.32 13.65
C TRP A 143 -14.17 -8.82 14.59
N ALA A 144 -14.76 -9.76 15.33
CA ALA A 144 -15.87 -9.49 16.23
C ALA A 144 -15.47 -8.55 17.36
N PHE A 145 -16.46 -7.85 17.92
CA PHE A 145 -16.27 -7.04 19.12
C PHE A 145 -15.86 -7.93 20.30
N GLU A 146 -14.90 -7.43 21.09
CA GLU A 146 -14.40 -8.11 22.28
C GLU A 146 -14.41 -7.15 23.46
N GLU A 147 -15.00 -7.58 24.58
CA GLU A 147 -14.90 -6.84 25.85
C GLU A 147 -13.58 -7.15 26.56
N GLY A 148 -13.00 -6.14 27.21
CA GLY A 148 -11.80 -6.29 28.01
C GLY A 148 -11.22 -4.96 28.53
N PRO A 149 -10.05 -4.99 29.18
CA PRO A 149 -9.45 -3.82 29.84
C PRO A 149 -9.15 -2.62 28.91
N HIS A 150 -9.08 -2.84 27.61
CA HIS A 150 -8.80 -1.84 26.58
C HIS A 150 -9.98 -1.67 25.60
N SER A 151 -11.21 -2.00 26.01
CA SER A 151 -12.40 -1.79 25.18
C SER A 151 -12.63 -0.33 24.78
N ASP A 152 -12.12 0.62 25.56
CA ASP A 152 -12.17 2.06 25.30
C ASP A 152 -11.00 2.58 24.45
N PHE A 153 -10.08 1.72 24.03
CA PHE A 153 -8.94 2.11 23.21
C PHE A 153 -9.41 2.77 21.91
N THR A 154 -9.11 4.06 21.77
CA THR A 154 -9.54 4.88 20.62
C THR A 154 -8.77 4.59 19.33
N GLY A 155 -7.75 3.74 19.41
CA GLY A 155 -6.82 3.39 18.35
C GLY A 155 -5.46 4.10 18.49
N PRO A 156 -4.49 3.78 17.61
CA PRO A 156 -3.10 4.21 17.74
C PRO A 156 -2.91 5.71 17.44
N THR A 157 -1.93 6.31 18.08
CA THR A 157 -1.44 7.67 17.78
C THR A 157 -0.37 7.69 16.70
N SER A 158 0.26 6.55 16.42
CA SER A 158 1.07 6.33 15.21
C SER A 158 0.17 6.12 14.00
N GLY A 159 0.73 6.28 12.80
CA GLY A 159 0.03 6.00 11.56
C GLY A 159 0.92 5.41 10.49
N CYS A 160 0.35 5.21 9.32
CA CYS A 160 1.12 4.97 8.12
C CYS A 160 0.41 5.52 6.89
N THR A 161 1.19 5.86 5.87
CA THR A 161 0.67 5.97 4.51
C THR A 161 0.29 4.59 3.98
N ALA A 162 -0.51 4.55 2.92
CA ALA A 162 -0.82 3.33 2.21
C ALA A 162 -1.02 3.64 0.73
N CYS A 163 -0.13 3.10 -0.11
CA CYS A 163 -0.27 3.12 -1.56
C CYS A 163 -0.38 1.67 -2.04
N VAL A 164 -1.50 1.32 -2.65
CA VAL A 164 -1.78 -0.06 -3.08
C VAL A 164 -2.15 -0.11 -4.56
N ALA A 165 -1.79 -1.21 -5.21
CA ALA A 165 -2.12 -1.55 -6.57
C ALA A 165 -2.80 -2.93 -6.59
N ILE A 166 -3.99 -2.99 -7.17
CA ILE A 166 -4.80 -4.19 -7.32
C ILE A 166 -4.98 -4.42 -8.81
N MET A 167 -4.47 -5.53 -9.31
CA MET A 167 -4.63 -5.91 -10.71
C MET A 167 -5.61 -7.07 -10.78
N ARG A 168 -6.79 -6.87 -11.38
CA ARG A 168 -7.80 -7.90 -11.59
C ARG A 168 -8.02 -8.07 -13.08
N ASN A 169 -7.65 -9.24 -13.61
CA ASN A 169 -7.58 -9.47 -15.05
C ASN A 169 -6.68 -8.40 -15.73
N ASN A 170 -7.26 -7.56 -16.59
CA ASN A 170 -6.58 -6.49 -17.32
C ASN A 170 -6.77 -5.10 -16.67
N GLN A 171 -7.56 -5.02 -15.59
CA GLN A 171 -7.83 -3.77 -14.91
C GLN A 171 -6.80 -3.55 -13.79
N LEU A 172 -6.25 -2.35 -13.72
CA LEU A 172 -5.38 -1.90 -12.65
C LEU A 172 -6.07 -0.80 -11.84
N ILE A 173 -6.26 -1.06 -10.54
CA ILE A 173 -6.82 -0.14 -9.56
C ILE A 173 -5.70 0.29 -8.62
N VAL A 174 -5.49 1.59 -8.47
CA VAL A 174 -4.52 2.18 -7.53
C VAL A 174 -5.26 3.00 -6.51
N ALA A 175 -5.05 2.71 -5.23
CA ALA A 175 -5.60 3.48 -4.12
C ALA A 175 -4.46 4.04 -3.25
N ASN A 176 -4.51 5.34 -2.96
CA ASN A 176 -3.46 6.02 -2.19
C ASN A 176 -4.03 6.90 -1.08
N ALA A 177 -3.50 6.75 0.13
CA ALA A 177 -3.70 7.65 1.26
C ALA A 177 -2.33 7.97 1.88
N GLY A 178 -1.85 9.20 1.67
CA GLY A 178 -0.53 9.66 2.08
C GLY A 178 0.33 10.09 0.89
N ASP A 179 1.65 10.07 1.06
CA ASP A 179 2.66 10.56 0.12
C ASP A 179 3.62 9.49 -0.41
N SER A 180 3.36 8.21 -0.10
CA SER A 180 3.79 7.13 -1.00
C SER A 180 3.15 7.30 -2.38
N ARG A 181 3.79 6.75 -3.42
CA ARG A 181 3.34 6.95 -4.81
C ARG A 181 3.41 5.68 -5.64
N CYS A 182 2.44 5.54 -6.55
CA CYS A 182 2.42 4.55 -7.62
C CYS A 182 2.58 5.23 -8.99
N VAL A 183 3.47 4.68 -9.81
CA VAL A 183 3.78 5.18 -11.16
C VAL A 183 3.75 4.01 -12.13
N ILE A 184 3.12 4.19 -13.29
CA ILE A 184 3.19 3.25 -14.42
C ILE A 184 4.17 3.75 -15.47
N SER A 185 4.97 2.83 -16.02
CA SER A 185 5.71 3.04 -17.26
C SER A 185 4.84 2.59 -18.44
N ARG A 186 4.50 3.53 -19.31
CA ARG A 186 3.82 3.27 -20.59
C ARG A 186 4.65 3.85 -21.72
N LYS A 187 5.09 3.02 -22.67
CA LYS A 187 6.04 3.42 -23.72
C LYS A 187 7.29 4.14 -23.17
N ARG A 188 7.81 3.72 -22.01
CA ARG A 188 8.93 4.35 -21.28
C ARG A 188 8.67 5.76 -20.73
N GLU A 189 7.44 6.24 -20.79
CA GLU A 189 7.03 7.48 -20.12
C GLU A 189 6.38 7.15 -18.78
N ALA A 190 6.68 7.98 -17.77
CA ALA A 190 6.14 7.84 -16.44
C ALA A 190 4.79 8.55 -16.31
N TYR A 191 3.77 7.81 -15.89
CA TYR A 191 2.46 8.35 -15.55
C TYR A 191 2.17 8.08 -14.07
N ASN A 192 1.96 9.14 -13.29
CA ASN A 192 1.58 9.01 -11.89
C ASN A 192 0.16 8.46 -11.80
N LEU A 193 0.00 7.29 -11.18
CA LEU A 193 -1.30 6.66 -10.96
C LEU A 193 -1.94 7.08 -9.64
N SER A 194 -1.14 7.64 -8.72
CA SER A 194 -1.60 8.25 -7.48
C SER A 194 -1.16 9.71 -7.38
N ARG A 195 -1.79 10.43 -6.45
CA ARG A 195 -1.41 11.79 -6.04
C ARG A 195 -0.97 11.78 -4.58
N ASP A 196 0.16 12.43 -4.31
CA ASP A 196 0.66 12.57 -2.94
C ASP A 196 -0.21 13.56 -2.16
N HIS A 197 -0.61 13.16 -0.96
CA HIS A 197 -1.48 13.94 -0.08
C HIS A 197 -0.64 14.79 0.87
N LYS A 198 -0.43 16.06 0.51
CA LYS A 198 0.36 17.03 1.28
C LYS A 198 -0.51 18.19 1.78
N PRO A 199 -0.18 18.81 2.93
CA PRO A 199 -0.95 19.93 3.51
C PRO A 199 -1.09 21.18 2.61
N VAL A 200 -0.24 21.32 1.60
CA VAL A 200 -0.28 22.45 0.65
C VAL A 200 -1.40 22.33 -0.39
N LEU A 201 -2.03 21.17 -0.55
CA LEU A 201 -3.11 20.97 -1.50
C LEU A 201 -4.42 21.57 -1.01
N ASP A 202 -5.11 22.34 -1.85
CA ASP A 202 -6.34 23.05 -1.48
C ASP A 202 -7.43 22.11 -0.96
N ILE A 203 -7.64 20.96 -1.62
CA ILE A 203 -8.64 19.97 -1.19
C ILE A 203 -8.38 19.43 0.22
N GLU A 204 -7.10 19.21 0.56
CA GLU A 204 -6.68 18.70 1.86
C GLU A 204 -6.77 19.80 2.92
N ARG A 205 -6.29 21.01 2.59
CA ARG A 205 -6.38 22.20 3.44
C ARG A 205 -7.83 22.52 3.81
N ASP A 206 -8.73 22.51 2.82
CA ASP A 206 -10.14 22.78 3.04
C ASP A 206 -10.81 21.71 3.93
N ARG A 207 -10.45 20.43 3.78
CA ARG A 207 -10.93 19.38 4.70
C ARG A 207 -10.44 19.63 6.12
N ILE A 208 -9.15 19.90 6.31
CA ILE A 208 -8.54 20.15 7.62
C ILE A 208 -9.21 21.33 8.32
N LEU A 209 -9.38 22.46 7.63
CA LEU A 209 -10.00 23.66 8.18
C LEU A 209 -11.48 23.41 8.54
N ARG A 210 -12.25 22.74 7.67
CA ARG A 210 -13.65 22.37 7.95
C ARG A 210 -13.80 21.40 9.11
N ALA A 211 -12.79 20.57 9.35
CA ALA A 211 -12.75 19.66 10.48
C ALA A 211 -12.35 20.34 11.81
N GLY A 212 -12.05 21.65 11.79
CA GLY A 212 -11.66 22.45 12.95
C GLY A 212 -10.15 22.46 13.22
N GLY A 213 -9.34 21.90 12.32
CA GLY A 213 -7.88 21.92 12.39
C GLY A 213 -7.27 23.18 11.77
N PHE A 214 -5.96 23.26 11.81
CA PHE A 214 -5.18 24.30 11.15
C PHE A 214 -3.90 23.73 10.54
N ILE A 215 -3.23 24.51 9.68
CA ILE A 215 -1.92 24.17 9.13
C ILE A 215 -0.92 25.19 9.64
N HIS A 216 0.16 24.72 10.26
CA HIS A 216 1.26 25.53 10.73
C HIS A 216 2.59 24.91 10.27
N ALA A 217 3.46 25.69 9.64
CA ALA A 217 4.75 25.22 9.10
C ALA A 217 4.64 23.93 8.25
N GLY A 218 3.60 23.85 7.41
CA GLY A 218 3.37 22.68 6.55
C GLY A 218 2.90 21.43 7.31
N ARG A 219 2.38 21.58 8.54
CA ARG A 219 1.91 20.46 9.38
C ARG A 219 0.48 20.69 9.89
N VAL A 220 -0.33 19.64 9.88
CA VAL A 220 -1.67 19.58 10.47
C VAL A 220 -1.55 19.75 11.98
N ASN A 221 -2.21 20.77 12.51
CA ASN A 221 -2.13 21.24 13.89
C ASN A 221 -0.69 21.48 14.38
N GLY A 222 0.25 21.76 13.47
CA GLY A 222 1.67 21.92 13.78
C GLY A 222 2.45 20.62 14.01
N SER A 223 1.78 19.45 13.99
CA SER A 223 2.38 18.17 14.36
C SER A 223 2.70 17.28 13.15
N LEU A 224 1.69 16.95 12.34
CA LEU A 224 1.80 15.92 11.29
C LEU A 224 1.98 16.54 9.89
N ASN A 225 2.99 16.10 9.12
CA ASN A 225 3.23 16.57 7.74
C ASN A 225 2.46 15.79 6.66
N LEU A 226 1.57 14.89 7.08
CA LEU A 226 0.67 14.11 6.24
C LEU A 226 -0.77 14.60 6.43
N THR A 227 -1.58 14.49 5.38
CA THR A 227 -3.01 14.82 5.45
C THR A 227 -3.91 13.59 5.34
N ARG A 228 -3.40 12.48 4.80
CA ARG A 228 -4.09 11.20 4.76
C ARG A 228 -3.17 10.11 5.26
N ALA A 229 -3.71 9.21 6.07
CA ALA A 229 -3.00 8.10 6.69
C ALA A 229 -4.01 7.13 7.31
N ILE A 230 -3.64 5.86 7.41
CA ILE A 230 -4.31 4.88 8.29
C ILE A 230 -3.67 5.00 9.69
N GLY A 231 -4.45 4.90 10.77
CA GLY A 231 -4.00 5.22 12.14
C GLY A 231 -4.20 6.71 12.47
N ASP A 232 -3.27 7.31 13.22
CA ASP A 232 -3.32 8.74 13.61
C ASP A 232 -4.66 9.13 14.25
N MET A 233 -5.17 8.27 15.13
CA MET A 233 -6.57 8.36 15.56
C MET A 233 -6.85 9.65 16.34
N GLU A 234 -5.85 10.29 16.93
CA GLU A 234 -5.98 11.59 17.59
C GLU A 234 -6.50 12.70 16.65
N PHE A 235 -6.26 12.60 15.34
CA PHE A 235 -6.75 13.54 14.32
C PHE A 235 -8.14 13.18 13.77
N LYS A 236 -8.72 12.07 14.24
CA LYS A 236 -9.95 11.44 13.72
C LYS A 236 -11.08 11.35 14.75
N GLN A 237 -11.05 12.21 15.77
CA GLN A 237 -11.99 12.16 16.92
C GLN A 237 -13.23 13.06 16.76
N ASN A 238 -13.43 13.72 15.62
CA ASN A 238 -14.60 14.57 15.45
C ASN A 238 -15.86 13.72 15.23
N LYS A 239 -16.69 13.60 16.28
CA LYS A 239 -17.91 12.76 16.29
C LYS A 239 -19.01 13.23 15.34
N PHE A 240 -18.93 14.46 14.81
CA PHE A 240 -19.91 15.03 13.90
C PHE A 240 -19.53 14.89 12.43
N LEU A 241 -18.35 14.33 12.15
CA LEU A 241 -17.83 14.15 10.80
C LEU A 241 -17.71 12.66 10.50
N SER A 242 -17.98 12.31 9.25
CA SER A 242 -17.70 10.97 8.75
C SER A 242 -16.19 10.73 8.67
N PRO A 243 -15.71 9.47 8.59
CA PRO A 243 -14.29 9.15 8.52
C PRO A 243 -13.53 9.89 7.40
N GLU A 244 -14.17 10.10 6.25
CA GLU A 244 -13.62 10.78 5.06
C GLU A 244 -13.44 12.29 5.29
N LYS A 245 -14.14 12.85 6.28
CA LYS A 245 -14.17 14.30 6.56
C LYS A 245 -13.34 14.71 7.78
N GLN A 246 -12.64 13.77 8.41
CA GLN A 246 -11.73 14.05 9.53
C GLN A 246 -10.53 14.92 9.07
N MET A 247 -9.80 15.52 10.02
CA MET A 247 -8.63 16.36 9.69
C MET A 247 -7.59 15.57 8.90
N VAL A 248 -7.19 14.43 9.45
CA VAL A 248 -6.45 13.37 8.76
C VAL A 248 -7.45 12.27 8.45
N THR A 249 -7.46 11.75 7.23
CA THR A 249 -8.39 10.67 6.84
C THR A 249 -7.65 9.46 6.28
N ALA A 250 -8.21 8.27 6.52
CA ALA A 250 -7.77 7.05 5.84
C ALA A 250 -8.38 6.91 4.44
N ASP A 251 -9.35 7.76 4.06
CA ASP A 251 -10.03 7.68 2.77
C ASP A 251 -9.05 7.89 1.59
N PRO A 252 -8.82 6.88 0.74
CA PRO A 252 -7.85 6.99 -0.35
C PRO A 252 -8.46 7.69 -1.56
N ASP A 253 -7.60 8.34 -2.34
CA ASP A 253 -7.93 8.59 -3.75
C ASP A 253 -7.78 7.26 -4.51
N VAL A 254 -8.76 6.91 -5.34
CA VAL A 254 -8.78 5.69 -6.15
C VAL A 254 -8.75 6.05 -7.64
N ASN A 255 -7.89 5.39 -8.40
CA ASN A 255 -7.74 5.55 -9.83
C ASN A 255 -7.74 4.19 -10.51
N THR A 256 -8.53 4.03 -11.56
CA THR A 256 -8.68 2.77 -12.30
C THR A 256 -8.39 2.98 -13.77
N LEU A 257 -7.63 2.05 -14.35
CA LEU A 257 -7.37 2.03 -15.79
C LEU A 257 -7.33 0.60 -16.32
N GLU A 258 -7.58 0.49 -17.62
CA GLU A 258 -7.31 -0.73 -18.38
C GLU A 258 -5.85 -0.74 -18.83
N LEU A 259 -5.18 -1.86 -18.57
CA LEU A 259 -3.84 -2.10 -19.07
C LEU A 259 -3.88 -2.33 -20.58
N CYS A 260 -2.81 -1.94 -21.26
CA CYS A 260 -2.63 -2.17 -22.69
C CYS A 260 -1.22 -2.66 -22.99
N ALA A 261 -1.00 -3.12 -24.23
CA ALA A 261 0.29 -3.72 -24.64
C ALA A 261 1.52 -2.80 -24.49
N ASP A 262 1.28 -1.49 -24.37
CA ASP A 262 2.28 -0.45 -24.17
C ASP A 262 2.71 -0.27 -22.71
N ASP A 263 2.01 -0.90 -21.77
CA ASP A 263 2.37 -0.89 -20.35
C ASP A 263 3.51 -1.87 -20.08
N ASP A 264 4.54 -1.38 -19.40
CA ASP A 264 5.76 -2.14 -19.14
C ASP A 264 5.76 -2.69 -17.70
N PHE A 265 5.61 -1.80 -16.72
CA PHE A 265 5.65 -2.09 -15.30
C PHE A 265 5.00 -0.97 -14.49
N ILE A 266 4.68 -1.25 -13.23
CA ILE A 266 4.38 -0.25 -12.21
C ILE A 266 5.44 -0.27 -11.11
N VAL A 267 5.60 0.87 -10.44
CA VAL A 267 6.44 1.04 -9.26
C VAL A 267 5.58 1.62 -8.15
N LEU A 268 5.61 0.98 -6.98
CA LEU A 268 5.12 1.54 -5.72
C LEU A 268 6.32 1.80 -4.82
N ALA A 269 6.44 2.99 -4.25
CA ALA A 269 7.49 3.30 -3.29
C ALA A 269 7.07 4.36 -2.26
N CYS A 270 7.76 4.38 -1.12
CA CYS A 270 7.64 5.44 -0.11
C CYS A 270 8.37 6.72 -0.52
N ASP A 271 8.17 7.80 0.24
CA ASP A 271 8.74 9.12 -0.07
C ASP A 271 10.27 9.14 0.01
N GLY A 272 10.89 8.23 0.77
CA GLY A 272 12.34 8.04 0.80
C GLY A 272 12.97 7.80 -0.58
N ILE A 273 12.20 7.36 -1.57
CA ILE A 273 12.59 7.29 -2.98
C ILE A 273 12.14 8.52 -3.77
N TRP A 274 10.88 8.93 -3.61
CA TRP A 274 10.27 10.00 -4.41
C TRP A 274 10.77 11.40 -4.09
N ASP A 275 11.36 11.60 -2.91
CA ASP A 275 12.07 12.81 -2.55
C ASP A 275 13.43 12.90 -3.26
N CYS A 276 14.01 11.77 -3.67
CA CYS A 276 15.32 11.69 -4.33
C CYS A 276 15.22 11.65 -5.87
N MET A 277 14.13 11.12 -6.40
CA MET A 277 13.94 10.89 -7.83
C MET A 277 12.53 11.28 -8.26
N SER A 278 12.45 12.07 -9.34
CA SER A 278 11.17 12.24 -10.05
C SER A 278 10.70 10.92 -10.67
N SER A 279 9.40 10.85 -10.96
CA SER A 279 8.78 9.68 -11.59
C SER A 279 9.48 9.25 -12.88
N GLN A 280 9.80 10.21 -13.76
CA GLN A 280 10.47 9.92 -15.03
C GLN A 280 11.91 9.44 -14.81
N GLN A 281 12.67 10.07 -13.90
CA GLN A 281 14.04 9.64 -13.60
C GLN A 281 14.08 8.19 -13.09
N LEU A 282 13.11 7.79 -12.27
CA LEU A 282 13.05 6.41 -11.77
C LEU A 282 12.67 5.42 -12.90
N VAL A 283 11.68 5.76 -13.73
CA VAL A 283 11.31 4.94 -14.89
C VAL A 283 12.48 4.76 -15.85
N ASP A 284 13.18 5.83 -16.20
CA ASP A 284 14.36 5.79 -17.08
C ASP A 284 15.45 4.90 -16.49
N PHE A 285 15.72 5.04 -15.19
CA PHE A 285 16.72 4.24 -14.49
C PHE A 285 16.37 2.75 -14.51
N ILE A 286 15.11 2.39 -14.24
CA ILE A 286 14.65 1.00 -14.26
C ILE A 286 14.79 0.41 -15.67
N HIS A 287 14.39 1.13 -16.72
CA HIS A 287 14.59 0.69 -18.10
C HIS A 287 16.06 0.45 -18.44
N GLU A 288 16.97 1.26 -17.92
CA GLU A 288 18.40 1.04 -18.09
C GLU A 288 18.85 -0.24 -17.37
N GLN A 289 18.43 -0.45 -16.12
CA GLN A 289 18.79 -1.64 -15.35
C GLN A 289 18.24 -2.94 -15.95
N LEU A 290 17.02 -2.91 -16.48
CA LEU A 290 16.36 -4.06 -17.12
C LEU A 290 17.09 -4.59 -18.36
N LYS A 291 18.02 -3.84 -18.95
CA LYS A 291 18.85 -4.31 -20.08
C LYS A 291 19.86 -5.38 -19.66
N ALA A 292 20.28 -5.39 -18.39
CA ALA A 292 21.36 -6.24 -17.90
C ALA A 292 20.98 -7.07 -16.66
N GLU A 293 19.89 -6.71 -15.97
CA GLU A 293 19.44 -7.37 -14.75
C GLU A 293 18.07 -8.02 -14.94
N ASN A 294 17.95 -9.28 -14.51
CA ASN A 294 16.70 -10.03 -14.61
C ASN A 294 15.95 -10.10 -13.27
N LYS A 295 16.66 -9.96 -12.14
CA LYS A 295 16.05 -9.91 -10.81
C LYS A 295 15.55 -8.52 -10.53
N LEU A 296 14.23 -8.38 -10.40
CA LEU A 296 13.60 -7.08 -10.19
C LEU A 296 13.97 -6.52 -8.82
N SER A 297 14.15 -7.37 -7.81
CA SER A 297 14.58 -6.95 -6.48
C SER A 297 15.96 -6.29 -6.50
N THR A 298 16.90 -6.83 -7.28
CA THR A 298 18.23 -6.23 -7.48
C THR A 298 18.16 -4.85 -8.14
N ILE A 299 17.16 -4.62 -9.01
CA ILE A 299 16.91 -3.27 -9.55
C ILE A 299 16.45 -2.32 -8.45
N CYS A 300 15.54 -2.76 -7.57
CA CYS A 300 15.12 -1.98 -6.39
C CYS A 300 16.32 -1.66 -5.48
N GLU A 301 17.21 -2.62 -5.23
CA GLU A 301 18.43 -2.38 -4.43
C GLU A 301 19.33 -1.29 -5.04
N ARG A 302 19.51 -1.31 -6.38
CA ARG A 302 20.30 -0.30 -7.09
C ARG A 302 19.65 1.08 -7.06
N VAL A 303 18.32 1.17 -7.00
CA VAL A 303 17.60 2.42 -6.76
C VAL A 303 17.96 2.95 -5.38
N PHE A 304 17.98 2.10 -4.35
CA PHE A 304 18.31 2.52 -2.98
C PHE A 304 19.75 3.02 -2.88
N ASP A 305 20.70 2.34 -3.50
CA ASP A 305 22.10 2.78 -3.52
C ASP A 305 22.27 4.14 -4.22
N LYS A 306 21.39 4.45 -5.18
CA LYS A 306 21.37 5.75 -5.87
C LYS A 306 20.71 6.85 -5.02
N CYS A 307 19.67 6.53 -4.26
CA CYS A 307 18.94 7.48 -3.42
C CYS A 307 19.62 7.73 -2.06
N LEU A 308 20.40 6.77 -1.54
CA LEU A 308 21.01 6.87 -0.22
C LEU A 308 22.00 8.02 -0.15
N ALA A 309 21.75 8.96 0.76
CA ALA A 309 22.63 10.10 0.94
C ALA A 309 23.97 9.70 1.57
N PRO A 310 25.08 10.36 1.17
CA PRO A 310 26.39 10.14 1.80
C PRO A 310 26.49 10.74 3.21
N SER A 311 25.58 11.66 3.56
CA SER A 311 25.50 12.32 4.88
C SER A 311 24.08 12.84 5.14
N THR A 312 23.78 13.16 6.40
CA THR A 312 22.47 13.66 6.84
C THR A 312 22.26 15.17 6.67
N SER A 313 23.18 15.86 5.98
CA SER A 313 23.19 17.33 5.90
C SER A 313 22.02 17.91 5.11
N THR A 314 21.53 17.20 4.09
CA THR A 314 20.45 17.66 3.20
C THR A 314 19.08 17.12 3.59
N GLY A 315 19.01 16.06 4.39
CA GLY A 315 17.77 15.35 4.75
C GLY A 315 17.22 14.43 3.66
N GLU A 316 17.34 14.81 2.38
CA GLU A 316 17.05 13.94 1.23
C GLU A 316 17.94 12.68 1.27
N GLY A 317 17.39 11.52 0.91
CA GLY A 317 18.11 10.24 0.93
C GLY A 317 18.44 9.71 2.34
N CYS A 318 17.85 10.30 3.38
CA CYS A 318 18.08 9.92 4.78
C CYS A 318 16.91 9.15 5.42
N ASP A 319 15.92 8.75 4.62
CA ASP A 319 14.73 8.04 5.10
C ASP A 319 14.85 6.51 5.05
N ASN A 320 13.82 5.83 5.59
CA ASN A 320 13.53 4.46 5.20
C ASN A 320 13.21 4.40 3.71
N MET A 321 13.52 3.27 3.08
CA MET A 321 13.31 3.08 1.64
C MET A 321 12.65 1.73 1.43
N THR A 322 11.46 1.73 0.80
CA THR A 322 10.73 0.55 0.39
C THR A 322 10.19 0.76 -1.02
N MET A 323 10.39 -0.22 -1.89
CA MET A 323 9.95 -0.17 -3.28
C MET A 323 9.52 -1.56 -3.76
N ILE A 324 8.43 -1.61 -4.53
CA ILE A 324 7.97 -2.77 -5.28
C ILE A 324 7.95 -2.41 -6.77
N LEU A 325 8.69 -3.16 -7.58
CA LEU A 325 8.65 -3.12 -9.04
C LEU A 325 7.83 -4.31 -9.53
N VAL A 326 6.71 -4.05 -10.21
CA VAL A 326 5.83 -5.09 -10.77
C VAL A 326 5.84 -4.98 -12.28
N GLN A 327 6.38 -5.99 -12.96
CA GLN A 327 6.44 -6.04 -14.41
C GLN A 327 5.34 -6.94 -14.98
N PHE A 328 4.63 -6.45 -15.99
CA PHE A 328 3.56 -7.18 -16.66
C PHE A 328 4.13 -8.24 -17.61
N LYS A 329 3.59 -9.47 -17.56
CA LYS A 329 3.90 -10.51 -18.55
C LYS A 329 3.10 -10.24 -19.83
N LYS A 330 3.76 -10.38 -20.98
CA LYS A 330 3.14 -10.18 -22.31
C LYS A 330 2.84 -11.54 -22.97
N PRO A 331 1.74 -11.66 -23.74
CA PRO A 331 0.70 -10.65 -23.96
C PRO A 331 -0.13 -10.44 -22.69
N ILE A 332 -0.56 -9.20 -22.46
CA ILE A 332 -1.54 -8.95 -21.41
C ILE A 332 -2.84 -9.61 -21.87
N GLN A 333 -3.27 -10.67 -21.18
CA GLN A 333 -4.42 -11.45 -21.62
C GLN A 333 -5.68 -10.59 -21.49
N PRO A 334 -6.50 -10.48 -22.56
CA PRO A 334 -7.81 -9.85 -22.45
C PRO A 334 -8.58 -10.57 -21.35
N GLY A 335 -9.18 -9.82 -20.42
CA GLY A 335 -10.09 -10.42 -19.45
C GLY A 335 -11.17 -11.18 -20.20
N ALA A 336 -11.41 -12.44 -19.83
CA ALA A 336 -12.58 -13.16 -20.30
C ALA A 336 -13.79 -12.34 -19.88
N SER A 337 -14.44 -11.68 -20.85
CA SER A 337 -15.81 -11.21 -20.66
C SER A 337 -16.60 -12.42 -20.18
N ALA A 338 -17.35 -12.29 -19.09
CA ALA A 338 -18.28 -13.31 -18.68
C ALA A 338 -19.21 -13.60 -19.87
N GLU A 339 -18.95 -14.69 -20.59
CA GLU A 339 -19.87 -15.18 -21.60
C GLU A 339 -21.14 -15.59 -20.85
N GLU A 340 -22.22 -14.85 -21.07
CA GLU A 340 -23.55 -15.32 -20.71
C GLU A 340 -23.77 -16.68 -21.38
N PRO A 341 -24.37 -17.67 -20.69
CA PRO A 341 -24.68 -18.94 -21.34
C PRO A 341 -25.65 -18.70 -22.49
N ASP A 342 -25.19 -18.97 -23.72
CA ASP A 342 -26.00 -18.96 -24.95
C ASP A 342 -27.12 -19.99 -24.79
N ASP A 343 -28.34 -19.52 -24.52
CA ASP A 343 -29.57 -20.30 -24.34
C ASP A 343 -30.01 -20.86 -25.70
N LYS A 344 -29.33 -21.92 -26.16
CA LYS A 344 -29.75 -22.74 -27.29
C LYS A 344 -30.48 -23.98 -26.82
N LEU A 345 -31.65 -23.79 -26.24
CA LEU A 345 -32.68 -24.83 -26.20
C LEU A 345 -34.07 -24.20 -26.28
N LYS A 346 -34.58 -24.04 -27.52
CA LYS A 346 -36.02 -24.11 -27.87
C LYS A 346 -36.23 -23.89 -29.37
N THR A 347 -36.14 -24.94 -30.16
CA THR A 347 -37.00 -25.15 -31.35
C THR A 347 -37.01 -26.63 -31.68
N ALA A 348 -37.90 -27.36 -31.02
CA ALA A 348 -38.40 -28.65 -31.49
C ALA A 348 -39.82 -28.83 -30.91
N ALA A 349 -40.78 -28.12 -31.49
CA ALA A 349 -42.19 -28.46 -31.34
C ALA A 349 -42.72 -28.74 -32.75
N ASN A 350 -42.98 -30.03 -32.95
CA ASN A 350 -43.44 -30.70 -34.15
C ASN A 350 -44.62 -30.01 -34.85
N GLU A 351 -44.47 -29.81 -36.15
CA GLU A 351 -45.55 -30.03 -37.11
C GLU A 351 -45.74 -31.54 -37.29
N SER A 352 -46.96 -32.05 -37.06
CA SER A 352 -47.65 -33.00 -37.95
C SER A 352 -48.75 -33.78 -37.20
N SER A 353 -49.97 -33.64 -37.72
CA SER A 353 -51.18 -34.48 -37.55
C SER A 353 -52.05 -34.25 -36.32
#